data_AF-A0A2J7PIP0-F1
#
_entry.id   AF-A0A2J7PIP0-F1
#
_cell.length_a   1.000
_cell.length_b   1.000
_cell.length_c   1.000
_cell.angle_alpha   90.00
_cell.angle_beta   90.00
_cell.angle_gamma   90.00
#
_symmetry.space_group_name_H-M   'P 1'
#
loop_
_entity.id
_entity.type
_entity.pdbx_description
1 polymer ?
#
loop_
_entity_poly.entity_id
_entity_poly.type
_entity_poly.pdbx_seq_one_letter_code
_entity_poly.pdbx_strand_id
1 'polypeptide(L)'
;MKPMLERKRRARINKCLDELKDLIVTSLQAEGENVSKLEKADILELTVRHLHKLRRQHSLGLTPEAAYADRFRAGFTHCAAEVVQYLAAATSPLNIDPSARTKLLQHLGSCMHKIDNISNNPLETAAEPNLATSKCYNNVYTPPASPHLQGPVSPSATHVMMSPTTKSPLPPVWRPW
;
A
#
# COMPACT_ATOMS: atom_id res chain seq x y z
N MET A 1 19.21 20.44 -22.11
CA MET A 1 19.68 19.48 -21.08
C MET A 1 18.64 18.47 -20.56
N LYS A 2 17.34 18.60 -20.84
CA LYS A 2 16.31 17.60 -20.45
C LYS A 2 16.24 16.25 -21.21
N PRO A 3 16.91 15.98 -22.37
CA PRO A 3 16.67 14.73 -23.10
C PRO A 3 17.34 13.50 -22.45
N MET A 4 18.40 13.67 -21.66
CA MET A 4 19.08 12.52 -21.02
C MET A 4 18.29 11.94 -19.84
N LEU A 5 17.62 12.79 -19.05
CA LEU A 5 16.81 12.34 -17.91
C LEU A 5 15.60 11.52 -18.37
N GLU A 6 14.95 11.94 -19.46
CA GLU A 6 13.82 11.20 -20.02
C GLU A 6 14.27 9.84 -20.61
N ARG A 7 15.45 9.79 -21.24
CA ARG A 7 16.02 8.51 -21.69
C ARG A 7 16.26 7.55 -20.51
N LYS A 8 16.81 8.05 -19.39
CA LYS A 8 17.02 7.24 -18.18
C LYS A 8 15.69 6.78 -17.55
N ARG A 9 14.66 7.64 -17.56
CA ARG A 9 13.31 7.27 -17.11
C ARG A 9 12.71 6.16 -17.99
N ARG A 10 12.77 6.29 -19.31
CA ARG A 10 12.26 5.27 -20.25
C ARG A 10 12.97 3.93 -20.11
N ALA A 11 14.29 3.94 -19.96
CA ALA A 11 15.07 2.73 -19.72
C ALA A 11 14.62 2.01 -18.44
N ARG A 12 14.40 2.76 -17.35
CA ARG A 12 13.87 2.20 -16.09
C ARG A 12 12.48 1.59 -16.27
N ILE A 13 11.57 2.28 -16.96
CA ILE A 13 10.20 1.78 -17.19
C ILE A 13 10.22 0.48 -17.99
N ASN A 14 10.99 0.41 -19.07
CA ASN A 14 11.08 -0.80 -19.88
C ASN A 14 11.70 -1.96 -19.07
N LYS A 15 12.75 -1.70 -18.29
CA LYS A 15 13.34 -2.72 -17.39
C LYS A 15 12.30 -3.32 -16.44
N CYS A 16 11.49 -2.48 -15.78
CA CYS A 16 10.43 -2.97 -14.90
C CYS A 16 9.33 -3.73 -15.65
N LEU A 17 9.00 -3.35 -16.89
CA LEU A 17 8.03 -4.09 -17.71
C LEU A 17 8.56 -5.46 -18.13
N ASP A 18 9.85 -5.55 -18.45
CA ASP A 18 10.49 -6.83 -18.81
C ASP A 18 10.51 -7.78 -17.60
N GLU A 19 10.93 -7.28 -16.42
CA GLU A 19 10.85 -8.04 -15.17
C GLU A 19 9.42 -8.49 -14.86
N LEU A 20 8.44 -7.62 -15.08
CA LEU A 20 7.05 -7.92 -14.83
C LEU A 20 6.50 -9.00 -15.76
N LYS A 21 6.86 -8.93 -17.04
CA LYS A 21 6.52 -9.94 -18.05
C LYS A 21 7.04 -11.31 -17.61
N ASP A 22 8.31 -11.40 -17.21
CA ASP A 22 8.93 -12.68 -16.83
C ASP A 22 8.24 -13.30 -15.61
N LEU A 23 7.93 -12.48 -14.60
CA LEU A 23 7.17 -12.92 -13.42
C LEU A 23 5.79 -13.45 -13.79
N ILE A 24 5.04 -12.72 -14.63
CA ILE A 24 3.69 -13.12 -15.03
C ILE A 24 3.70 -14.37 -15.89
N VAL A 25 4.61 -14.48 -16.86
CA VAL A 25 4.73 -15.67 -17.71
C VAL A 25 5.06 -16.89 -16.84
N THR A 26 5.99 -16.76 -15.89
CA THR A 26 6.35 -17.85 -14.98
C THR A 26 5.16 -18.28 -14.11
N SER A 27 4.44 -17.32 -13.52
CA SER A 27 3.26 -17.61 -12.70
C SER A 27 2.14 -18.27 -13.49
N LEU A 28 1.85 -17.79 -14.70
CA LEU A 28 0.78 -18.34 -15.55
C LEU A 28 1.14 -19.75 -16.06
N GLN A 29 2.39 -19.99 -16.42
CA GLN A 29 2.86 -21.33 -16.80
C GLN A 29 2.73 -22.33 -15.66
N ALA A 30 3.02 -21.92 -14.43
CA ALA A 30 2.81 -22.76 -13.24
C ALA A 30 1.33 -23.10 -13.01
N GLU A 31 0.41 -22.25 -13.49
CA GLU A 31 -1.04 -22.48 -13.46
C GLU A 31 -1.55 -23.25 -14.71
N GLY A 32 -0.67 -23.62 -15.64
CA GLY A 32 -1.00 -24.34 -16.87
C GLY A 32 -1.36 -23.45 -18.06
N GLU A 33 -1.23 -22.13 -17.95
CA GLU A 33 -1.49 -21.18 -19.03
C GLU A 33 -0.19 -20.83 -19.77
N ASN A 34 -0.16 -21.07 -21.09
CA ASN A 34 1.01 -20.78 -21.92
C ASN A 34 0.86 -19.45 -22.64
N VAL A 35 1.67 -18.45 -22.27
CA VAL A 35 1.65 -17.13 -22.91
C VAL A 35 3.00 -16.82 -23.54
N SER A 36 3.07 -16.89 -24.87
CA SER A 36 4.33 -16.75 -25.62
C SER A 36 4.59 -15.33 -26.13
N LYS A 37 3.59 -14.44 -26.09
CA LYS A 37 3.68 -13.06 -26.56
C LYS A 37 2.77 -12.16 -25.75
N LEU A 38 3.33 -11.09 -25.20
CA LEU A 38 2.61 -10.09 -24.41
C LEU A 38 2.92 -8.70 -24.94
N GLU A 39 1.88 -7.93 -25.25
CA GLU A 39 2.01 -6.50 -25.50
C GLU A 39 2.10 -5.73 -24.18
N LYS A 40 2.49 -4.45 -24.24
CA LYS A 40 2.64 -3.64 -23.01
C LYS A 40 1.33 -3.50 -22.23
N ALA A 41 0.20 -3.43 -22.92
CA ALA A 41 -1.11 -3.39 -22.29
C ALA A 41 -1.41 -4.73 -21.59
N ASP A 42 -1.16 -5.86 -22.26
CA ASP A 42 -1.38 -7.20 -21.71
C ASP A 42 -0.52 -7.46 -20.45
N ILE A 43 0.76 -7.06 -20.47
CA ILE A 43 1.66 -7.20 -19.30
C ILE A 43 1.02 -6.50 -18.10
N LEU A 44 0.54 -5.27 -18.27
CA LEU A 44 -0.07 -4.49 -17.19
C LEU A 44 -1.40 -5.10 -16.75
N GLU A 45 -2.25 -5.49 -17.70
CA GLU A 45 -3.56 -6.05 -17.39
C GLU A 45 -3.45 -7.39 -16.66
N LEU A 46 -2.66 -8.33 -17.17
CA LEU A 46 -2.45 -9.63 -16.56
C LEU A 46 -1.80 -9.50 -15.19
N THR A 47 -0.88 -8.56 -15.03
CA THR A 47 -0.30 -8.26 -13.71
C THR A 47 -1.37 -7.83 -12.72
N VAL A 48 -2.20 -6.86 -13.08
CA VAL A 48 -3.24 -6.36 -12.18
C VAL A 48 -4.23 -7.48 -11.84
N ARG A 49 -4.62 -8.28 -12.84
CA ARG A 49 -5.46 -9.46 -12.64
C ARG A 49 -4.82 -10.47 -11.68
N HIS A 50 -3.53 -10.76 -11.84
CA HIS A 50 -2.77 -11.66 -10.99
C HIS A 50 -2.64 -11.12 -9.56
N LEU A 51 -2.36 -9.83 -9.37
CA LEU A 51 -2.34 -9.18 -8.05
C LEU A 51 -3.71 -9.28 -7.35
N HIS A 52 -4.81 -9.03 -8.08
CA HIS A 52 -6.15 -9.23 -7.52
C HIS A 52 -6.42 -10.69 -7.14
N LYS A 53 -5.94 -11.65 -7.94
CA LYS A 53 -6.04 -13.08 -7.63
C LYS A 53 -5.27 -13.42 -6.35
N LEU A 54 -4.00 -13.02 -6.26
CA LEU A 54 -3.16 -13.24 -5.09
C LEU A 54 -3.73 -12.58 -3.83
N ARG A 55 -4.35 -11.39 -3.96
CA ARG A 55 -5.04 -10.73 -2.85
C ARG A 55 -6.23 -11.54 -2.35
N ARG A 56 -7.06 -12.08 -3.24
CA ARG A 56 -8.18 -12.97 -2.85
C ARG A 56 -7.72 -14.27 -2.22
N GLN A 57 -6.56 -14.77 -2.64
CA GLN A 57 -5.94 -15.98 -2.10
C GLN A 57 -5.13 -15.72 -0.82
N HIS A 58 -5.03 -14.46 -0.35
CA HIS A 58 -4.17 -14.06 0.76
C HIS A 58 -2.68 -14.44 0.57
N SER A 59 -2.24 -14.71 -0.67
CA SER A 59 -0.87 -15.15 -1.00
C SER A 59 0.11 -14.00 -1.24
N LEU A 60 -0.31 -12.73 -1.16
CA LEU A 60 0.59 -11.59 -1.29
C LEU A 60 1.53 -11.40 -0.08
N GLY A 61 1.40 -12.20 0.99
CA GLY A 61 2.13 -11.99 2.25
C GLY A 61 1.74 -10.70 2.96
N LEU A 62 0.85 -9.89 2.37
CA LEU A 62 0.11 -8.80 3.00
C LEU A 62 -0.98 -9.43 3.86
N THR A 63 -0.60 -10.18 4.90
CA THR A 63 -1.58 -10.61 5.90
C THR A 63 -2.20 -9.34 6.46
N PRO A 64 -3.50 -9.07 6.22
CA PRO A 64 -4.12 -7.90 6.84
C PRO A 64 -3.97 -8.04 8.35
N GLU A 65 -3.82 -6.92 9.06
CA GLU A 65 -3.74 -6.90 10.53
C GLU A 65 -4.87 -7.75 11.18
N ALA A 66 -6.05 -7.77 10.53
CA ALA A 66 -7.17 -8.63 10.86
C ALA A 66 -6.83 -10.13 10.89
N ALA A 67 -6.02 -10.62 9.94
CA ALA A 67 -5.57 -12.02 9.93
C ALA A 67 -4.54 -12.33 11.03
N TYR A 68 -3.86 -11.33 11.60
CA TYR A 68 -3.06 -11.52 12.81
C TYR A 68 -3.95 -11.56 14.06
N ALA A 69 -4.93 -10.65 14.14
CA ALA A 69 -5.93 -10.63 15.21
C ALA A 69 -6.72 -11.95 15.27
N ASP A 70 -7.14 -12.50 14.12
CA ASP A 70 -7.86 -13.77 14.06
C ASP A 70 -7.00 -14.96 14.50
N ARG A 71 -5.72 -14.98 14.10
CA ARG A 71 -4.76 -16.02 14.54
C ARG A 71 -4.48 -15.93 16.04
N PHE A 72 -4.29 -14.73 16.56
CA PHE A 72 -4.11 -14.49 18.00
C PHE A 72 -5.35 -14.91 18.77
N ARG A 73 -6.54 -14.54 18.31
CA ARG A 73 -7.81 -14.93 18.90
C ARG A 73 -7.96 -16.46 18.93
N ALA A 74 -7.72 -17.13 17.81
CA ALA A 74 -7.79 -18.59 17.75
C ALA A 74 -6.82 -19.25 18.75
N GLY A 75 -5.57 -18.76 18.84
CA GLY A 75 -4.59 -19.24 19.81
C GLY A 75 -4.99 -18.98 21.27
N PHE A 76 -5.53 -17.80 21.55
CA PHE A 76 -6.03 -17.46 22.89
C PHE A 76 -7.21 -18.35 23.30
N THR A 77 -8.19 -18.52 22.42
CA THR A 77 -9.36 -19.38 22.69
C THR A 77 -8.93 -20.83 22.92
N HIS A 78 -7.97 -21.34 22.14
CA HIS A 78 -7.43 -22.68 22.35
C HIS A 78 -6.74 -22.82 23.72
N CYS A 79 -5.87 -21.89 24.08
CA CYS A 79 -5.21 -21.87 25.39
C CYS A 79 -6.21 -21.76 26.56
N ALA A 80 -7.21 -20.88 26.43
CA ALA A 80 -8.25 -20.72 27.44
C ALA A 80 -9.06 -22.02 27.62
N ALA A 81 -9.36 -22.74 26.55
CA ALA A 81 -10.04 -24.03 26.59
C ALA A 81 -9.19 -25.10 27.31
N GLU A 82 -7.89 -25.16 27.03
CA GLU A 82 -6.95 -26.05 27.73
C GLU A 82 -6.89 -25.74 29.23
N VAL A 83 -6.88 -24.46 29.61
CA VAL A 83 -6.91 -24.05 31.03
C VAL A 83 -8.21 -24.50 31.70
N VAL A 84 -9.36 -24.32 31.02
CA VAL A 84 -10.66 -24.81 31.52
C VAL A 84 -10.61 -26.33 31.73
N GLN A 85 -10.10 -27.07 30.74
CA GLN A 85 -10.00 -28.53 30.80
C GLN A 85 -9.05 -28.99 31.91
N TYR A 86 -7.90 -28.36 32.07
CA TYR A 86 -6.94 -28.66 33.14
C TYR A 86 -7.52 -28.42 34.54
N LEU A 87 -8.31 -27.35 34.70
CA LEU A 87 -8.97 -27.02 35.97
C LEU A 87 -10.19 -27.89 36.26
N ALA A 88 -10.85 -28.41 35.22
CA ALA A 88 -12.00 -29.31 35.31
C ALA A 88 -11.60 -30.79 35.48
N ALA A 89 -10.43 -31.18 34.98
CA ALA A 89 -9.91 -32.52 35.15
C ALA A 89 -9.73 -32.82 36.65
N ALA A 90 -10.47 -33.82 37.14
CA ALA A 90 -10.44 -34.28 38.53
C ALA A 90 -9.05 -34.78 38.99
N THR A 91 -8.10 -34.89 38.07
CA THR A 91 -6.71 -35.31 38.29
C THR A 91 -5.76 -34.15 38.56
N SER A 92 -6.23 -32.90 38.64
CA SER A 92 -5.34 -31.77 38.94
C SER A 92 -4.76 -31.92 40.36
N PRO A 93 -3.44 -32.09 40.52
CA PRO A 93 -2.81 -32.28 41.84
C PRO A 93 -2.76 -30.99 42.66
N LEU A 94 -3.15 -29.85 42.06
CA LEU A 94 -3.23 -28.58 42.75
C LEU A 94 -4.58 -28.48 43.45
N ASN A 95 -4.55 -28.43 44.77
CA ASN A 95 -5.69 -28.13 45.62
C ASN A 95 -6.06 -26.63 45.48
N ILE A 96 -6.46 -26.21 44.26
CA ILE A 96 -6.75 -24.82 43.90
C ILE A 96 -8.05 -24.41 44.58
N ASP A 97 -8.03 -23.28 45.28
CA ASP A 97 -9.22 -22.68 45.87
C ASP A 97 -10.34 -22.52 44.81
N PRO A 98 -11.55 -23.04 45.04
CA PRO A 98 -12.66 -22.92 44.09
C PRO A 98 -13.01 -21.46 43.75
N SER A 99 -12.78 -20.50 44.66
CA SER A 99 -12.97 -19.08 44.34
C SER A 99 -11.90 -18.56 43.36
N ALA A 100 -10.63 -18.97 43.54
CA ALA A 100 -9.55 -18.65 42.61
C ALA A 100 -9.79 -19.22 41.21
N ARG A 101 -10.29 -20.47 41.12
CA ARG A 101 -10.69 -21.10 39.84
C ARG A 101 -11.75 -20.27 39.12
N THR A 102 -12.81 -19.89 39.83
CA THR A 102 -13.93 -19.11 39.26
C THR A 102 -13.45 -17.74 38.78
N LYS A 103 -12.61 -17.05 39.56
CA LYS A 103 -12.01 -15.76 39.17
C LYS A 103 -11.17 -15.86 37.90
N LEU A 104 -10.37 -16.91 37.78
CA LEU A 104 -9.54 -17.14 36.59
C LEU A 104 -10.39 -17.37 35.33
N LEU A 105 -11.42 -18.22 35.43
CA LEU A 105 -12.33 -18.47 34.30
C LEU A 105 -13.10 -17.22 33.88
N GLN A 106 -13.57 -16.43 34.85
CA GLN A 106 -14.23 -15.15 34.59
C GLN A 106 -13.28 -14.14 33.91
N HIS A 107 -12.03 -14.10 34.35
CA HIS A 107 -11.00 -13.25 33.75
C HIS A 107 -10.71 -13.64 32.29
N LEU A 108 -10.55 -14.94 32.01
CA LEU A 108 -10.34 -15.45 30.65
C LEU A 108 -11.53 -15.13 29.74
N GLY A 109 -12.76 -15.30 30.23
CA GLY A 109 -13.97 -14.92 29.49
C GLY A 109 -14.04 -13.42 29.19
N SER A 110 -13.68 -12.58 30.17
CA SER A 110 -13.63 -11.12 30.00
C SER A 110 -12.53 -10.69 29.02
N CYS A 111 -11.39 -11.37 29.03
CA CYS A 111 -10.30 -11.13 28.09
C CYS A 111 -10.72 -11.50 26.66
N MET A 112 -11.44 -12.61 26.49
CA MET A 112 -11.98 -13.03 25.20
C MET A 112 -12.91 -11.98 24.59
N HIS A 113 -13.83 -11.41 25.38
CA HIS A 113 -14.70 -10.32 24.92
C HIS A 113 -13.93 -9.05 24.51
N LYS A 114 -12.78 -8.78 25.13
CA LYS A 114 -11.91 -7.66 24.70
C LYS A 114 -11.25 -7.95 23.36
N ILE A 115 -10.77 -9.18 23.16
CA ILE A 115 -10.16 -9.63 21.90
C ILE A 115 -11.19 -9.58 20.76
N ASP A 116 -12.43 -10.01 21.05
CA ASP A 116 -13.59 -9.87 20.17
C ASP A 116 -13.85 -8.42 19.72
N ASN A 117 -13.81 -7.48 20.66
CA ASN A 117 -14.05 -6.06 20.36
C ASN A 117 -12.93 -5.44 19.51
N ILE A 118 -11.67 -5.85 19.73
CA ILE A 118 -10.51 -5.39 18.95
C ILE A 118 -10.56 -5.91 17.51
N SER A 119 -11.00 -7.15 17.31
CA SER A 119 -11.13 -7.76 15.97
C SER A 119 -12.23 -7.10 15.12
N ASN A 120 -13.35 -6.68 15.74
CA ASN A 120 -14.49 -6.09 15.04
C ASN A 120 -14.36 -4.59 14.73
N ASN A 121 -13.42 -3.88 15.34
CA ASN A 121 -13.21 -2.44 15.12
C ASN A 121 -11.72 -2.13 14.82
N PRO A 122 -11.28 -2.22 13.54
CA PRO A 122 -9.89 -1.90 13.16
C PRO A 122 -9.54 -0.40 13.23
N LEU A 123 -10.46 0.46 13.66
CA LEU A 123 -10.29 1.90 13.73
C LEU A 123 -10.73 2.36 15.12
N GLU A 124 -9.88 3.18 15.75
CA GLU A 124 -10.14 3.91 17.00
C GLU A 124 -9.66 3.23 18.31
N THR A 125 -8.34 3.17 18.49
CA THR A 125 -7.75 3.43 19.83
C THR A 125 -6.42 4.16 19.63
N ALA A 126 -6.51 5.46 19.38
CA ALA A 126 -5.39 6.39 19.56
C ALA A 126 -5.79 7.39 20.64
N ALA A 127 -5.42 7.08 21.88
CA ALA A 127 -5.36 8.03 23.00
C ALA A 127 -4.17 7.65 23.91
N GLU A 128 -2.98 8.07 23.44
CA GLU A 128 -1.74 8.56 24.09
C GLU A 128 -1.48 8.39 25.62
N PRO A 129 -0.19 8.27 26.08
CA PRO A 129 0.79 9.37 25.97
C PRO A 129 2.25 9.01 25.60
N ASN A 130 2.80 9.80 24.67
CA ASN A 130 4.18 10.33 24.58
C ASN A 130 5.30 9.69 25.43
N LEU A 131 6.26 9.03 24.76
CA LEU A 131 7.69 9.33 24.91
C LEU A 131 8.51 8.83 23.71
N ALA A 132 9.08 9.79 22.96
CA ALA A 132 10.24 9.68 22.06
C ALA A 132 10.28 8.56 20.99
N THR A 133 10.26 8.95 19.70
CA THR A 133 11.43 8.96 18.78
C THR A 133 10.95 8.91 17.32
N SER A 134 11.76 9.53 16.43
CA SER A 134 11.76 9.41 14.97
C SER A 134 10.79 10.29 14.18
N LYS A 135 11.30 11.50 13.88
CA LYS A 135 10.83 12.33 12.75
C LYS A 135 11.14 11.60 11.45
N CYS A 136 10.13 11.07 10.77
CA CYS A 136 10.24 10.69 9.36
C CYS A 136 10.00 11.95 8.49
N TYR A 137 10.98 12.27 7.66
CA TYR A 137 10.91 13.38 6.71
C TYR A 137 9.95 13.02 5.57
N ASN A 138 8.74 13.59 5.58
CA ASN A 138 7.87 13.63 4.43
C ASN A 138 8.40 14.66 3.42
N ASN A 139 9.19 14.24 2.45
CA ASN A 139 9.55 15.10 1.31
C ASN A 139 8.41 15.11 0.30
N VAL A 140 7.41 15.96 0.54
CA VAL A 140 6.48 16.41 -0.50
C VAL A 140 7.26 17.33 -1.44
N TYR A 141 7.49 16.88 -2.67
CA TYR A 141 8.12 17.71 -3.70
C TYR A 141 7.10 18.73 -4.22
N THR A 142 7.29 20.00 -3.87
CA THR A 142 6.58 21.14 -4.47
C THR A 142 7.50 21.77 -5.52
N PRO A 143 7.10 21.87 -6.81
CA PRO A 143 7.93 22.51 -7.81
C PRO A 143 8.04 24.03 -7.55
N PRO A 144 9.21 24.66 -7.81
CA PRO A 144 9.37 26.10 -7.63
C PRO A 144 8.55 26.88 -8.65
N ALA A 145 7.84 27.92 -8.17
CA ALA A 145 7.16 28.90 -9.00
C ALA A 145 8.17 29.64 -9.88
N SER A 146 7.81 29.89 -11.14
CA SER A 146 8.65 30.60 -12.11
C SER A 146 8.89 32.05 -11.69
N PRO A 147 10.09 32.62 -11.90
CA PRO A 147 10.41 33.96 -11.43
C PRO A 147 9.63 35.02 -12.22
N HIS A 148 8.88 35.82 -11.47
CA HIS A 148 8.28 37.07 -11.88
C HIS A 148 9.40 38.07 -12.21
N LEU A 149 9.57 38.42 -13.49
CA LEU A 149 10.45 39.50 -13.89
C LEU A 149 9.73 40.83 -13.67
N GLN A 150 10.16 41.59 -12.67
CA GLN A 150 9.87 43.01 -12.53
C GLN A 150 10.66 43.78 -13.59
N GLY A 151 9.95 44.46 -14.49
CA GLY A 151 10.49 45.54 -15.31
C GLY A 151 10.04 46.91 -14.76
N PRO A 152 10.83 47.99 -14.97
CA PRO A 152 10.64 49.28 -14.30
C PRO A 152 9.56 50.18 -14.94
N VAL A 153 9.24 51.23 -14.20
CA VAL A 153 8.15 52.22 -14.36
C VAL A 153 8.17 53.09 -15.65
N SER A 154 6.98 53.21 -16.29
CA SER A 154 6.28 54.34 -16.99
C SER A 154 7.01 55.33 -17.96
N PRO A 155 6.30 56.10 -18.83
CA PRO A 155 4.88 56.08 -19.26
C PRO A 155 4.62 56.26 -20.79
N SER A 156 3.33 56.21 -21.15
CA SER A 156 2.67 56.95 -22.25
C SER A 156 2.47 56.27 -23.61
N ALA A 157 1.24 56.47 -24.09
CA ALA A 157 0.60 55.88 -25.26
C ALA A 157 0.85 56.69 -26.53
N THR A 158 1.04 56.00 -27.66
CA THR A 158 0.45 56.41 -28.94
C THR A 158 0.27 55.23 -29.89
N HIS A 159 -0.89 55.20 -30.50
CA HIS A 159 -1.37 54.38 -31.61
C HIS A 159 -0.52 54.57 -32.88
N VAL A 160 -0.40 53.54 -33.75
CA VAL A 160 -0.43 53.61 -35.24
C VAL A 160 -0.21 52.21 -35.87
N MET A 161 -1.04 51.91 -36.86
CA MET A 161 -1.11 50.70 -37.69
C MET A 161 0.09 50.54 -38.65
N MET A 162 0.37 49.32 -39.15
CA MET A 162 0.51 48.95 -40.58
C MET A 162 0.84 47.43 -40.72
N SER A 163 0.14 46.73 -41.63
CA SER A 163 0.56 45.45 -42.27
C SER A 163 1.40 45.78 -43.53
N PRO A 164 2.04 44.87 -44.34
CA PRO A 164 1.72 43.44 -44.59
C PRO A 164 2.92 42.48 -44.93
N THR A 165 2.58 41.23 -45.30
CA THR A 165 3.39 40.18 -46.00
C THR A 165 4.60 39.59 -45.23
N THR A 166 4.85 38.27 -45.14
CA THR A 166 5.10 37.30 -46.23
C THR A 166 5.14 35.86 -45.65
N LYS A 167 4.75 34.86 -46.44
CA LYS A 167 4.80 33.41 -46.13
C LYS A 167 6.24 32.91 -45.94
N SER A 168 6.49 32.09 -44.91
CA SER A 168 7.53 31.04 -44.90
C SER A 168 7.21 29.97 -43.84
N PRO A 169 7.57 28.69 -44.05
CA PRO A 169 6.95 27.55 -43.39
C PRO A 169 7.50 27.34 -41.98
N LEU A 170 6.60 27.12 -41.02
CA LEU A 170 6.94 26.71 -39.65
C LEU A 170 7.59 25.31 -39.66
N PRO A 171 8.63 25.05 -38.85
CA PRO A 171 9.22 23.72 -38.72
C PRO A 171 8.24 22.75 -38.02
N PRO A 172 8.38 21.43 -38.24
CA PRO A 172 7.40 20.46 -37.77
C PRO A 172 7.36 20.45 -36.24
N VAL A 173 6.20 20.80 -35.69
CA VAL A 173 5.90 20.64 -34.27
C VAL A 173 5.88 19.14 -33.96
N TRP A 174 6.79 18.71 -33.10
CA TRP A 174 6.75 17.37 -32.52
C TRP A 174 5.47 17.22 -31.67
N ARG A 175 4.71 16.15 -31.90
CA ARG A 175 3.59 15.74 -31.03
C ARG A 175 3.82 14.31 -30.53
N PRO A 176 3.80 14.07 -29.20
CA PRO A 176 3.90 12.73 -28.66
C PRO A 176 2.51 12.22 -28.26
N TRP A 177 1.79 11.60 -29.19
CA TRP A 177 0.90 10.46 -28.91
C TRP A 177 1.15 9.42 -29.99
#